data_AF-A0A0P4WDX1-F1
#
_entry.id   AF-A0A0P4WDX1-F1
#
_cell.length_a   1.000
_cell.length_b   1.000
_cell.length_c   1.000
_cell.angle_alpha   90.00
_cell.angle_beta   90.00
_cell.angle_gamma   90.00
#
_symmetry.space_group_name_H-M   'P 1'
#
loop_
_entity.id
_entity.type
_entity.pdbx_description
1 polymer ?
#
loop_
_entity_poly.entity_id
_entity_poly.type
_entity_poly.pdbx_seq_one_letter_code
_entity_poly.pdbx_strand_id
1 'polypeptide(L)'
;MSLLSSFRQTWKPRHNHFVRHTDVKPKDEKRMTVNEIANQKLAMQRVNGWKIVHLSGQVDDLVELETEVVDRLHLLLSSLEKRTHPRKPYKDFDKDVNRLSELVKANIQRSKIIKDQMVEARSQMHKLFDHKGKIVDIMNKYSSKRSVRKKEKS
;
A
#
# COMPACT_ATOMS: atom_id res chain seq x y z
N MET A 1 -28.65 17.08 -28.16
CA MET A 1 -27.95 18.28 -28.66
C MET A 1 -27.26 18.94 -27.48
N SER A 2 -25.93 18.92 -27.41
CA SER A 2 -25.18 19.47 -26.27
C SER A 2 -24.91 20.97 -26.47
N LEU A 3 -25.10 21.79 -25.43
CA LEU A 3 -24.76 23.23 -25.45
C LEU A 3 -23.28 23.50 -25.78
N LEU A 4 -22.42 22.48 -25.73
CA LEU A 4 -21.01 22.55 -26.10
C LEU A 4 -20.78 22.67 -27.61
N SER A 5 -21.69 22.14 -28.45
CA SER A 5 -21.55 22.19 -29.91
C SER A 5 -21.96 23.54 -30.50
N SER A 6 -22.72 24.35 -29.76
CA SER A 6 -23.19 25.68 -30.17
C SER A 6 -22.35 26.83 -29.65
N PHE A 7 -21.46 26.61 -28.68
CA PHE A 7 -20.63 27.67 -28.12
C PHE A 7 -19.58 28.15 -29.14
N ARG A 8 -19.72 29.40 -29.59
CA ARG A 8 -18.77 30.14 -30.43
C ARG A 8 -18.29 31.38 -29.69
N GLN A 9 -16.99 31.49 -29.47
CA GLN A 9 -16.37 32.66 -28.85
C GLN A 9 -16.22 33.79 -29.87
N THR A 10 -16.73 34.99 -29.56
CA THR A 10 -16.77 36.15 -30.46
C THR A 10 -15.64 37.16 -30.22
N TRP A 11 -14.77 36.93 -29.24
CA TRP A 11 -13.64 37.82 -28.87
C TRP A 11 -12.29 37.08 -28.97
N LYS A 12 -11.20 37.81 -29.26
CA LYS A 12 -9.85 37.23 -29.41
C LYS A 12 -9.18 37.05 -28.03
N PRO A 13 -8.98 35.81 -27.52
CA PRO A 13 -8.26 35.60 -26.28
C PRO A 13 -6.76 35.91 -26.46
N ARG A 14 -6.16 36.61 -25.50
CA ARG A 14 -4.73 36.92 -25.50
C ARG A 14 -3.92 35.71 -25.02
N HIS A 15 -2.94 35.31 -25.84
CA HIS A 15 -1.72 34.48 -25.62
C HIS A 15 -1.71 33.22 -24.72
N ASN A 16 -2.68 32.99 -23.83
CA ASN A 16 -2.75 31.79 -22.98
C ASN A 16 -3.92 30.92 -23.45
N HIS A 17 -3.59 29.92 -24.27
CA HIS A 17 -4.50 29.17 -25.15
C HIS A 17 -5.31 28.07 -24.43
N PHE A 18 -6.28 28.45 -23.61
CA PHE A 18 -7.31 27.51 -23.14
C PHE A 18 -8.70 28.15 -23.32
N VAL A 19 -9.41 27.75 -24.37
CA VAL A 19 -10.72 28.28 -24.78
C VAL A 19 -11.85 27.42 -24.24
N ARG A 20 -11.60 26.11 -24.07
CA ARG A 20 -12.53 25.13 -23.51
C ARG A 20 -11.85 24.40 -22.35
N HIS A 21 -12.65 23.89 -21.42
CA HIS A 21 -12.16 23.03 -20.34
C HIS A 21 -11.49 21.75 -20.86
N THR A 22 -11.78 21.34 -22.09
CA THR A 22 -11.13 20.21 -22.79
C THR A 22 -9.74 20.54 -23.34
N ASP A 23 -9.38 21.81 -23.43
CA ASP A 23 -8.08 22.24 -23.98
C ASP A 23 -6.95 22.02 -22.96
N VAL A 24 -7.30 21.96 -21.68
CA VAL A 24 -6.42 21.51 -20.60
C VAL A 24 -6.64 20.00 -20.43
N LYS A 25 -5.78 19.20 -21.04
CA LYS A 25 -5.67 17.79 -20.69
C LYS A 25 -4.62 17.61 -19.59
N PRO A 26 -4.84 16.71 -18.62
CA PRO A 26 -3.75 16.28 -17.74
C PRO A 26 -2.57 15.90 -18.62
N LYS A 27 -1.39 16.41 -18.28
CA LYS A 27 -0.17 16.07 -19.01
C LYS A 27 0.03 14.56 -18.90
N ASP A 28 -0.01 13.86 -20.02
CA ASP A 28 0.29 12.43 -20.04
C ASP A 28 1.69 12.21 -19.47
N GLU A 29 1.79 11.48 -18.36
CA GLU A 29 3.08 11.08 -17.82
C GLU A 29 3.75 10.16 -18.84
N LYS A 30 4.78 10.69 -19.53
CA LYS A 30 5.58 9.90 -20.46
C LYS A 30 6.15 8.71 -19.69
N ARG A 31 5.67 7.51 -20.00
CA ARG A 31 6.23 6.27 -19.47
C ARG A 31 7.68 6.18 -19.88
N MET A 32 8.56 5.96 -18.91
CA MET A 32 9.97 5.77 -19.17
C MET A 32 10.19 4.55 -20.03
N THR A 33 11.06 4.67 -21.03
CA THR A 33 11.46 3.54 -21.85
C THR A 33 12.35 2.58 -21.06
N VAL A 34 12.39 1.30 -21.44
CA VAL A 34 13.30 0.31 -20.82
C VAL A 34 14.75 0.76 -20.88
N ASN A 35 15.14 1.44 -21.96
CA ASN A 35 16.48 2.01 -22.11
C ASN A 35 16.75 3.14 -21.10
N GLU A 36 15.79 4.05 -20.90
CA GLU A 36 15.90 5.10 -19.88
C GLU A 36 15.96 4.50 -18.46
N ILE A 37 15.22 3.42 -18.18
CA ILE A 37 15.23 2.73 -16.88
C ILE A 37 16.56 2.01 -16.62
N ALA A 38 17.07 1.26 -17.61
CA ALA A 38 18.31 0.50 -17.48
C ALA A 38 19.54 1.37 -17.20
N ASN A 39 19.52 2.62 -17.67
CA ASN A 39 20.61 3.57 -17.54
C ASN A 39 20.47 4.53 -16.34
N GLN A 40 19.46 4.35 -15.48
CA GLN A 40 19.37 5.12 -14.24
C GLN A 40 20.52 4.78 -13.28
N LYS A 41 20.89 5.75 -12.43
CA LYS A 41 21.84 5.52 -11.35
C LYS A 41 21.33 4.38 -10.45
N LEU A 42 22.19 3.40 -10.17
CA LEU A 42 21.89 2.24 -9.33
C LEU A 42 20.72 1.37 -9.83
N ALA A 43 20.37 1.41 -11.12
CA ALA A 43 19.24 0.65 -11.67
C ALA A 43 19.34 -0.86 -11.35
N MET A 44 20.54 -1.43 -11.48
CA MET A 44 20.82 -2.83 -11.12
C MET A 44 20.65 -3.11 -9.62
N GLN A 45 20.99 -2.17 -8.74
CA GLN A 45 20.77 -2.33 -7.30
C GLN A 45 19.28 -2.30 -6.95
N ARG A 46 18.47 -1.53 -7.69
CA ARG A 46 17.00 -1.50 -7.48
C ARG A 46 16.35 -2.85 -7.78
N VAL A 47 16.91 -3.62 -8.73
CA VAL A 47 16.43 -4.98 -9.05
C VAL A 47 16.60 -5.95 -7.87
N ASN A 48 17.53 -5.67 -6.94
CA ASN A 48 17.62 -6.44 -5.70
C ASN A 48 16.44 -6.23 -4.75
N GLY A 49 15.65 -5.16 -4.96
CA GLY A 49 14.38 -4.95 -4.28
C GLY A 49 14.48 -4.81 -2.77
N TRP A 50 15.58 -4.25 -2.25
CA TRP A 50 15.79 -4.06 -0.81
C TRP A 50 14.60 -3.38 -0.10
N LYS A 51 13.90 -2.46 -0.78
CA LYS A 51 12.69 -1.82 -0.25
C LYS A 51 11.57 -2.82 0.00
N ILE A 52 11.37 -3.76 -0.92
CA ILE A 52 10.36 -4.81 -0.78
C ILE A 52 10.75 -5.76 0.34
N VAL A 53 12.03 -6.16 0.42
CA VAL A 53 12.53 -6.99 1.53
C VAL A 53 12.32 -6.31 2.88
N HIS A 54 12.63 -5.01 2.96
CA HIS A 54 12.43 -4.23 4.18
C HIS A 54 10.95 -4.11 4.56
N LEU A 55 10.08 -3.78 3.59
CA LEU A 55 8.63 -3.73 3.81
C LEU A 55 8.07 -5.08 4.23
N SER A 56 8.53 -6.19 3.62
CA SER A 56 8.13 -7.54 4.05
C SER A 56 8.49 -7.81 5.50
N GLY A 57 9.67 -7.38 5.96
CA GLY A 57 10.04 -7.49 7.37
C GLY A 57 9.15 -6.66 8.29
N GLN A 58 8.80 -5.42 7.89
CA GLN A 58 7.84 -4.61 8.66
C GLN A 58 6.45 -5.26 8.74
N VAL A 59 6.02 -5.97 7.69
CA VAL A 59 4.77 -6.74 7.73
C VAL A 59 4.88 -7.92 8.69
N ASP A 60 6.02 -8.60 8.76
CA ASP A 60 6.26 -9.66 9.75
C ASP A 60 6.15 -9.11 11.18
N ASP A 61 6.78 -7.96 11.47
CA ASP A 61 6.67 -7.30 12.77
C ASP A 61 5.20 -6.95 13.12
N LEU A 62 4.43 -6.46 12.14
CA LEU A 62 3.00 -6.17 12.34
C LEU A 62 2.17 -7.43 12.62
N VAL A 63 2.50 -8.54 11.98
CA VAL A 63 1.85 -9.85 12.23
C VAL A 63 2.12 -10.33 13.65
N GLU A 64 3.33 -10.12 14.17
CA GLU A 64 3.68 -10.43 15.56
C GLU A 64 2.91 -9.54 16.53
N LEU A 65 2.88 -8.22 16.30
CA LEU A 65 2.11 -7.28 17.11
C LEU A 65 0.61 -7.62 17.13
N GLU A 66 0.03 -7.98 15.98
CA GLU A 66 -1.38 -8.37 15.91
C GLU A 66 -1.64 -9.67 16.69
N THR A 67 -0.66 -10.58 16.74
CA THR A 67 -0.74 -11.79 17.57
C THR A 67 -0.80 -11.43 19.05
N GLU A 68 0.04 -10.50 19.50
CA GLU A 68 0.01 -10.02 20.88
C GLU A 68 -1.32 -9.35 21.23
N VAL A 69 -1.88 -8.56 20.31
CA VAL A 69 -3.22 -7.95 20.47
C VAL A 69 -4.29 -9.02 20.65
N VAL A 70 -4.28 -10.07 19.83
CA VAL A 70 -5.22 -11.20 19.94
C VAL A 70 -5.08 -11.90 21.29
N ASP A 71 -3.87 -12.13 21.77
CA ASP A 71 -3.63 -12.75 23.08
C ASP A 71 -4.18 -11.90 24.22
N ARG A 72 -3.96 -10.57 24.17
CA ARG A 72 -4.53 -9.62 25.15
C ARG A 72 -6.06 -9.62 25.11
N LEU A 73 -6.67 -9.70 23.93
CA LEU A 73 -8.13 -9.81 23.79
C LEU A 73 -8.65 -11.13 24.37
N HIS A 74 -7.93 -12.24 24.20
CA HIS A 74 -8.27 -13.52 24.82
C HIS A 74 -8.18 -13.48 26.36
N LEU A 75 -7.19 -12.79 26.92
CA LEU A 75 -7.07 -12.56 28.37
C LEU A 75 -8.24 -11.71 28.90
N LEU A 76 -8.60 -10.65 28.18
CA LEU A 76 -9.74 -9.81 28.52
C LEU A 76 -11.05 -10.62 28.48
N LEU A 77 -11.29 -11.38 27.41
CA LEU A 77 -12.46 -12.23 27.26
C LEU A 77 -12.57 -13.23 28.41
N SER A 78 -11.47 -13.92 28.72
CA SER A 78 -11.41 -14.87 29.83
C SER A 78 -11.74 -14.21 31.17
N SER A 79 -11.30 -12.96 31.37
CA SER A 79 -11.58 -12.18 32.57
C SER A 79 -13.03 -11.67 32.67
N LEU A 80 -13.72 -11.54 31.53
CA LEU A 80 -15.14 -11.19 31.48
C LEU A 80 -16.00 -12.43 31.72
N GLU A 81 -15.64 -13.58 31.16
CA GLU A 81 -16.39 -14.84 31.29
C GLU A 81 -16.22 -15.50 32.67
N LYS A 82 -15.05 -15.37 33.31
CA LYS A 82 -14.81 -15.89 34.67
C LYS A 82 -15.49 -15.06 35.77
N ARG A 83 -15.96 -13.85 35.47
CA ARG A 83 -16.59 -12.97 36.46
C ARG A 83 -17.98 -13.49 36.81
N THR A 84 -18.05 -14.29 37.86
CA THR A 84 -19.28 -14.55 38.60
C THR A 84 -19.42 -13.48 39.67
N HIS A 85 -20.26 -12.47 39.42
CA HIS A 85 -20.53 -11.43 40.41
C HIS A 85 -21.61 -11.93 41.39
N PRO A 86 -21.27 -12.21 42.67
CA PRO A 86 -22.27 -12.67 43.65
C PRO A 86 -23.34 -11.61 43.93
N ARG A 87 -23.04 -10.34 43.68
CA ARG A 87 -24.01 -9.24 43.72
C ARG A 87 -23.79 -8.34 42.50
N LYS A 88 -24.80 -8.28 41.62
CA LYS A 88 -24.75 -7.44 40.41
C LYS A 88 -24.76 -5.96 40.84
N PRO A 89 -23.80 -5.14 40.37
CA PRO A 89 -23.71 -3.74 40.78
C PRO A 89 -24.89 -2.89 40.26
N TYR A 90 -25.58 -3.32 39.20
CA TYR A 90 -26.78 -2.67 38.66
C TYR A 90 -27.68 -3.64 37.87
N LYS A 91 -28.89 -3.18 37.52
CA LYS A 91 -29.99 -3.98 36.94
C LYS A 91 -29.65 -4.72 35.63
N ASP A 92 -28.81 -4.12 34.78
CA ASP A 92 -28.46 -4.63 33.44
C ASP A 92 -27.01 -5.16 33.34
N PHE A 93 -26.34 -5.38 34.47
CA PHE A 93 -24.91 -5.70 34.50
C PHE A 93 -24.51 -6.88 33.61
N ASP A 94 -25.23 -8.01 33.70
CA ASP A 94 -24.90 -9.18 32.88
C ASP A 94 -25.13 -8.94 31.39
N LYS A 95 -26.14 -8.14 31.05
CA LYS A 95 -26.45 -7.80 29.65
C LYS A 95 -25.30 -7.00 29.05
N ASP A 96 -24.78 -6.03 29.80
CA ASP A 96 -23.65 -5.21 29.36
C ASP A 96 -22.34 -5.99 29.33
N VAL A 97 -22.09 -6.88 30.30
CA VAL A 97 -20.95 -7.81 30.27
C VAL A 97 -21.03 -8.73 29.05
N ASN A 98 -22.18 -9.32 28.77
CA ASN A 98 -22.37 -10.18 27.60
C ASN A 98 -22.17 -9.40 26.30
N ARG A 99 -22.73 -8.19 26.20
CA ARG A 99 -22.52 -7.31 25.05
C ARG A 99 -21.03 -7.00 24.85
N LEU A 100 -20.30 -6.72 25.93
CA LEU A 100 -18.87 -6.46 25.87
C LEU A 100 -18.10 -7.72 25.42
N SER A 101 -18.43 -8.89 25.94
CA SER A 101 -17.83 -10.17 25.53
C SER A 101 -18.03 -10.44 24.04
N GLU A 102 -19.22 -10.19 23.50
CA GLU A 102 -19.48 -10.36 22.07
C GLU A 102 -18.69 -9.36 21.20
N LEU A 103 -18.53 -8.11 21.65
CA LEU A 103 -17.67 -7.14 20.98
C LEU A 103 -16.20 -7.57 20.97
N VAL A 104 -15.71 -8.12 22.08
CA VAL A 104 -14.34 -8.66 22.18
C VAL A 104 -14.16 -9.86 21.24
N LYS A 105 -15.10 -10.80 21.19
CA LYS A 105 -15.08 -11.93 20.25
C LYS A 105 -15.04 -11.47 18.80
N ALA A 106 -15.87 -10.48 18.45
CA ALA A 106 -15.88 -9.91 17.11
C ALA A 106 -14.54 -9.22 16.75
N ASN A 107 -13.90 -8.53 17.71
CA ASN A 107 -12.56 -7.97 17.51
C ASN A 107 -11.50 -9.05 17.29
N ILE A 108 -11.52 -10.13 18.08
CA ILE A 108 -10.60 -11.27 17.89
C ILE A 108 -10.73 -11.84 16.48
N GLN A 109 -11.96 -11.98 15.98
CA GLN A 109 -12.17 -12.47 14.62
C GLN A 109 -11.61 -11.52 13.56
N ARG A 110 -11.84 -10.21 13.70
CA ARG A 110 -11.27 -9.21 12.76
C ARG A 110 -9.75 -9.22 12.78
N SER A 111 -9.14 -9.28 13.97
CA SER A 111 -7.68 -9.36 14.11
C SER A 111 -7.09 -10.59 13.43
N LYS A 112 -7.76 -11.76 13.52
CA LYS A 112 -7.35 -12.96 12.78
C LYS A 112 -7.39 -12.76 11.26
N ILE A 113 -8.48 -12.19 10.76
CA ILE A 113 -8.62 -11.90 9.32
C ILE A 113 -7.53 -10.94 8.83
N ILE A 114 -7.29 -9.87 9.59
CA ILE A 114 -6.26 -8.87 9.24
C ILE A 114 -4.88 -9.54 9.23
N LYS A 115 -4.57 -10.37 10.24
CA LYS A 115 -3.33 -11.15 10.28
C LYS A 115 -3.15 -12.03 9.05
N ASP A 116 -4.18 -12.80 8.67
CA ASP A 116 -4.13 -13.65 7.48
C ASP A 116 -3.90 -12.84 6.20
N GLN A 117 -4.58 -11.69 6.06
CA GLN A 117 -4.40 -10.78 4.94
C GLN A 117 -3.00 -10.16 4.90
N MET A 118 -2.40 -9.83 6.05
CA MET A 118 -1.03 -9.34 6.14
C MET A 118 -0.02 -10.40 5.66
N VAL A 119 -0.21 -11.66 6.09
CA VAL A 119 0.62 -12.79 5.63
C VAL A 119 0.47 -13.01 4.12
N GLU A 120 -0.75 -12.92 3.59
CA GLU A 120 -0.99 -13.02 2.16
C GLU A 120 -0.32 -11.87 1.39
N ALA A 121 -0.48 -10.63 1.85
CA ALA A 121 0.13 -9.46 1.23
C ALA A 121 1.67 -9.60 1.19
N ARG A 122 2.28 -10.08 2.28
CA ARG A 122 3.71 -10.41 2.33
C ARG A 122 4.08 -11.46 1.29
N SER A 123 3.30 -12.53 1.14
CA SER A 123 3.53 -13.54 0.11
C SER A 123 3.47 -12.94 -1.30
N GLN A 124 2.48 -12.08 -1.57
CA GLN A 124 2.33 -11.39 -2.86
C GLN A 124 3.52 -10.46 -3.14
N MET A 125 4.07 -9.77 -2.13
CA MET A 125 5.29 -8.96 -2.28
C MET A 125 6.47 -9.81 -2.75
N HIS A 126 6.63 -11.04 -2.24
CA HIS A 126 7.72 -11.93 -2.65
C HIS A 126 7.57 -12.43 -4.09
N LYS A 127 6.33 -12.62 -4.58
CA LYS A 127 6.08 -13.00 -5.98
C LYS A 127 6.58 -11.96 -6.99
N LEU A 128 6.78 -10.70 -6.58
CA LEU A 128 7.40 -9.69 -7.44
C LEU A 128 8.81 -10.08 -7.90
N PHE A 129 9.48 -10.98 -7.15
CA PHE A 129 10.81 -11.47 -7.48
C PHE A 129 10.81 -12.70 -8.41
N ASP A 130 9.67 -13.30 -8.72
CA ASP A 130 9.59 -14.48 -9.61
C ASP A 130 10.13 -14.19 -11.01
N HIS A 131 10.07 -12.92 -11.44
CA HIS A 131 10.58 -12.46 -12.73
C HIS A 131 11.95 -11.79 -12.63
N LYS A 132 12.60 -11.81 -11.46
CA LYS A 132 13.88 -11.11 -11.23
C LYS A 132 14.93 -11.49 -12.26
N GLY A 133 15.10 -12.77 -12.57
CA GLY A 133 16.08 -13.23 -13.58
C GLY A 133 15.86 -12.60 -14.95
N LYS A 134 14.62 -12.68 -15.47
CA LYS A 134 14.25 -12.07 -16.75
C LYS A 134 14.46 -10.56 -16.77
N ILE A 135 14.14 -9.88 -15.66
CA ILE A 135 14.36 -8.44 -15.52
C ILE A 135 15.85 -8.13 -15.55
N VAL A 136 16.68 -8.89 -14.83
CA VAL A 136 18.16 -8.74 -14.86
C VAL A 136 18.69 -8.87 -16.29
N ASP A 137 18.22 -9.86 -17.06
CA ASP A 137 18.66 -10.06 -18.44
C ASP A 137 18.29 -8.88 -19.35
N ILE A 138 17.05 -8.38 -19.23
CA ILE A 138 16.59 -7.19 -19.96
C ILE A 138 17.43 -5.98 -19.56
N MET A 139 17.65 -5.75 -18.27
CA MET A 139 18.42 -4.62 -17.77
C MET A 139 19.86 -4.66 -18.29
N ASN A 140 20.49 -5.83 -18.30
CA ASN A 140 21.84 -6.00 -18.86
C ASN A 140 21.89 -5.78 -20.38
N LYS A 141 20.84 -6.18 -21.11
CA LYS A 141 20.74 -5.98 -22.57
C LYS A 141 20.66 -4.49 -22.96
N TYR A 142 19.94 -3.69 -22.18
CA TYR A 142 19.73 -2.25 -22.45
C TYR A 142 20.65 -1.33 -21.66
N SER A 143 21.44 -1.86 -20.73
CA SER A 143 22.47 -1.11 -20.01
C SER A 143 23.54 -0.64 -20.99
N SER A 144 23.74 0.67 -21.07
CA SER A 144 24.78 1.27 -21.89
C SER A 144 26.14 0.86 -21.35
N LYS A 145 26.90 0.10 -22.14
CA LYS A 145 28.31 -0.22 -21.85
C LYS A 145 29.25 1.00 -21.92
N ARG A 146 28.75 2.20 -22.25
CA ARG A 146 29.58 3.42 -22.16
C ARG A 146 29.99 3.58 -20.70
N SER A 147 31.29 3.41 -20.46
CA SER A 147 31.91 3.72 -19.18
C SER A 147 31.41 5.08 -18.69
N VAL A 148 31.05 5.17 -17.41
CA VAL A 148 30.90 6.43 -16.69
C VAL A 148 32.28 7.10 -16.63
N ARG A 149 32.76 7.59 -17.77
CA ARG A 149 33.95 8.44 -17.89
C ARG A 149 33.45 9.82 -18.32
N LYS A 150 33.17 10.67 -17.32
CA LYS A 150 32.96 12.13 -17.32
C LYS A 150 31.82 12.45 -16.35
N LYS A 151 31.96 13.28 -15.33
CA LYS A 151 33.01 14.24 -14.97
C LYS A 151 32.76 14.53 -13.48
N GLU A 152 33.59 14.05 -12.57
CA GLU A 152 33.67 14.71 -11.26
C GLU A 152 34.34 16.05 -11.54
N LYS A 153 33.56 17.13 -11.46
CA LYS A 153 34.14 18.47 -11.35
C LYS A 153 34.39 18.69 -9.87
N SER A 154 35.68 18.83 -9.56
CA SER A 154 36.23 19.41 -8.33
C SER A 154 35.56 20.72 -7.96
#